data_AF-A0A2S7QLZ1-F1
#
_entry.id   AF-A0A2S7QLZ1-F1
#
_cell.length_a   1.000
_cell.length_b   1.000
_cell.length_c   1.000
_cell.angle_alpha   90.00
_cell.angle_beta   90.00
_cell.angle_gamma   90.00
#
_symmetry.space_group_name_H-M   'P 1'
#
loop_
_entity.id
_entity.type
_entity.pdbx_description
1 polymer ?
#
loop_
_entity_poly.entity_id
_entity_poly.type
_entity_poly.pdbx_seq_one_letter_code
_entity_poly.pdbx_strand_id
1 'polypeptide(L)'
;MLQIIRAEGDVHRPRISGTSQPFVAVNHSTDGKHHLLLAASGSVATIKIPNILSALAKYQNLSICVILTEAARQFLQGQSAEQPHVDTLYHQANVLGVFLDEEEWIHPWKRGQGILHIELRRWAHVLVIAPLSANTMAKITGGFSDNLLTSVVRAWDTTGELELAEQNGEGVNIATRSGRKKRIIVAPAMNTAMWRHPITKRQIAVLEEEWGIGDDENECDGWFEVLRPQEKELACGDVGDGAMKDWRQIVEVIEKRLHLECLGKERRESKHL
;
A
#
# COMPACT_ATOMS: atom_id res chain seq x y z
N MET A 1 -55.80 2.15 -3.42
CA MET A 1 -55.03 1.11 -2.73
C MET A 1 -53.69 0.98 -3.45
N LEU A 2 -52.73 1.88 -3.16
CA LEU A 2 -51.39 1.81 -3.74
C LEU A 2 -50.58 0.81 -2.93
N GLN A 3 -50.13 -0.27 -3.57
CA GLN A 3 -49.17 -1.19 -3.00
C GLN A 3 -47.79 -0.50 -2.96
N ILE A 4 -47.32 -0.31 -1.73
CA ILE A 4 -45.95 0.08 -1.42
C ILE A 4 -45.04 -1.04 -1.91
N ILE A 5 -44.22 -0.74 -2.93
CA ILE A 5 -43.09 -1.59 -3.31
C ILE A 5 -42.11 -1.53 -2.14
N ARG A 6 -41.99 -2.65 -1.42
CA ARG A 6 -40.97 -2.83 -0.40
C ARG A 6 -39.61 -2.92 -1.09
N ALA A 7 -38.69 -2.05 -0.69
CA ALA A 7 -37.28 -2.20 -0.97
C ALA A 7 -36.71 -3.34 -0.09
N GLU A 8 -37.06 -4.58 -0.42
CA GLU A 8 -36.40 -5.77 0.14
C GLU A 8 -35.35 -6.21 -0.89
N GLY A 9 -34.10 -5.81 -0.64
CA GLY A 9 -32.97 -6.15 -1.51
C GLY A 9 -31.66 -5.41 -1.23
N ASP A 10 -31.55 -4.64 -0.15
CA ASP A 10 -30.24 -4.12 0.29
C ASP A 10 -29.54 -5.22 1.10
N VAL A 11 -28.96 -6.17 0.35
CA VAL A 11 -28.14 -7.26 0.89
C VAL A 11 -26.93 -6.60 1.54
N HIS A 12 -27.03 -6.41 2.86
CA HIS A 12 -25.99 -6.06 3.81
C HIS A 12 -24.57 -6.30 3.25
N ARG A 13 -23.98 -5.29 2.57
CA ARG A 13 -22.55 -5.34 2.26
C ARG A 13 -21.85 -5.32 3.62
N PRO A 14 -21.11 -6.37 4.01
CA PRO A 14 -20.37 -6.36 5.26
C PRO A 14 -19.41 -5.17 5.26
N ARG A 15 -19.24 -4.54 6.43
CA ARG A 15 -18.39 -3.35 6.59
C ARG A 15 -16.97 -3.67 6.14
N ILE A 16 -16.53 -3.04 5.06
CA ILE A 16 -15.19 -3.19 4.50
C ILE A 16 -14.21 -2.30 5.29
N SER A 17 -14.37 -2.20 6.62
CA SER A 17 -13.41 -1.54 7.52
C SER A 17 -13.53 -2.03 8.97
N GLY A 18 -14.52 -2.85 9.32
CA GLY A 18 -14.70 -3.35 10.68
C GLY A 18 -15.06 -2.31 11.76
N THR A 19 -15.01 -0.99 11.50
CA THR A 19 -15.25 0.04 12.52
C THR A 19 -16.41 0.98 12.16
N SER A 20 -17.19 1.40 13.16
CA SER A 20 -18.23 2.44 13.00
C SER A 20 -17.67 3.86 12.95
N GLN A 21 -16.36 4.01 13.20
CA GLN A 21 -15.69 5.29 13.32
C GLN A 21 -14.68 5.49 12.19
N PRO A 22 -14.50 6.73 11.70
CA PRO A 22 -13.46 7.07 10.74
C PRO A 22 -12.07 6.69 11.25
N PHE A 23 -11.18 6.28 10.35
CA PHE A 23 -9.77 6.08 10.66
C PHE A 23 -9.09 7.42 10.97
N VAL A 24 -8.33 7.49 12.06
CA VAL A 24 -7.63 8.71 12.48
C VAL A 24 -6.18 8.37 12.83
N ALA A 25 -5.22 9.00 12.14
CA ALA A 25 -3.81 8.68 12.23
C ALA A 25 -3.22 8.91 13.63
N VAL A 26 -3.66 9.96 14.33
CA VAL A 26 -3.16 10.30 15.68
C VAL A 26 -3.33 9.19 16.69
N ASN A 27 -4.38 8.38 16.56
CA ASN A 27 -4.66 7.32 17.52
C ASN A 27 -3.55 6.25 17.54
N HIS A 28 -2.65 6.28 16.56
CA HIS A 28 -1.54 5.36 16.41
C HIS A 28 -0.16 6.02 16.58
N SER A 29 -0.07 7.34 16.80
CA SER A 29 1.24 8.03 16.77
C SER A 29 2.21 7.60 17.87
N THR A 30 1.72 7.01 18.95
CA THR A 30 2.51 6.54 20.09
C THR A 30 2.37 5.04 20.37
N ASP A 31 1.89 4.25 19.41
CA ASP A 31 1.64 2.81 19.62
C ASP A 31 2.92 1.95 19.59
N GLY A 32 4.06 2.56 19.27
CA GLY A 32 5.37 1.90 19.23
C GLY A 32 5.60 1.02 18.00
N LYS A 33 4.71 1.05 17.01
CA LYS A 33 4.77 0.20 15.82
C LYS A 33 5.27 0.93 14.58
N HIS A 34 5.65 0.14 13.59
CA HIS A 34 5.83 0.58 12.22
C HIS A 34 4.50 0.50 11.47
N HIS A 35 4.18 1.52 10.69
CA HIS A 35 2.95 1.61 9.91
C HIS A 35 3.24 1.40 8.43
N LEU A 36 2.81 0.26 7.91
CA LEU A 36 2.89 -0.09 6.50
C LEU A 36 1.54 0.15 5.83
N LEU A 37 1.51 1.01 4.83
CA LEU A 37 0.39 1.09 3.91
C LEU A 37 0.68 0.19 2.71
N LEU A 38 -0.01 -0.95 2.60
CA LEU A 38 0.15 -1.89 1.49
C LEU A 38 -0.99 -1.69 0.50
N ALA A 39 -0.68 -1.36 -0.74
CA ALA A 39 -1.67 -1.13 -1.79
C ALA A 39 -1.53 -2.14 -2.93
N ALA A 40 -2.66 -2.51 -3.52
CA ALA A 40 -2.71 -3.30 -4.75
C ALA A 40 -3.56 -2.61 -5.81
N SER A 41 -3.10 -2.67 -7.05
CA SER A 41 -3.85 -2.20 -8.22
C SER A 41 -4.16 -3.35 -9.20
N GLY A 42 -4.89 -3.06 -10.28
CA GLY A 42 -5.43 -4.07 -11.21
C GLY A 42 -4.38 -4.89 -11.97
N SER A 43 -3.87 -5.96 -11.37
CA SER A 43 -2.99 -6.95 -11.98
C SER A 43 -3.21 -8.33 -11.34
N VAL A 44 -3.00 -9.40 -12.11
CA VAL A 44 -3.12 -10.78 -11.62
C VAL A 44 -2.24 -11.03 -10.40
N ALA A 45 -1.13 -10.30 -10.25
CA ALA A 45 -0.23 -10.43 -9.12
C ALA A 45 -0.87 -10.04 -7.75
N THR A 46 -2.05 -9.41 -7.74
CA THR A 46 -2.80 -9.11 -6.50
C THR A 46 -3.10 -10.35 -5.67
N ILE A 47 -3.16 -11.53 -6.29
CA ILE A 47 -3.33 -12.83 -5.61
C ILE A 47 -2.17 -13.14 -4.63
N LYS A 48 -1.07 -12.37 -4.67
CA LYS A 48 0.07 -12.53 -3.77
C LYS A 48 0.01 -11.61 -2.53
N ILE A 49 -0.99 -10.73 -2.43
CA ILE A 49 -1.23 -9.92 -1.22
C ILE A 49 -1.39 -10.78 0.04
N PRO A 50 -2.21 -11.86 0.05
CA PRO A 50 -2.30 -12.74 1.22
C PRO A 50 -0.95 -13.32 1.67
N ASN A 51 -0.07 -13.66 0.72
CA ASN A 51 1.26 -14.19 1.02
C ASN A 51 2.16 -13.15 1.68
N ILE A 52 2.13 -11.90 1.19
CA ILE A 52 2.89 -10.78 1.78
C ILE A 52 2.42 -10.53 3.22
N LEU A 53 1.10 -10.45 3.44
CA LEU A 53 0.52 -10.26 4.77
C LEU A 53 0.89 -11.39 5.73
N SER A 54 0.74 -12.64 5.28
CA SER A 54 1.07 -13.82 6.08
C SER A 54 2.56 -13.87 6.49
N ALA A 55 3.47 -13.47 5.60
CA ALA A 55 4.90 -13.41 5.93
C ALA A 55 5.26 -12.30 6.92
N LEU A 56 4.52 -11.19 6.90
CA LEU A 56 4.71 -10.05 7.80
C LEU A 56 4.00 -10.23 9.16
N ALA A 57 3.12 -11.21 9.29
CA ALA A 57 2.38 -11.53 10.51
C ALA A 57 3.27 -11.81 11.73
N LYS A 58 4.53 -12.24 11.51
CA LYS A 58 5.49 -12.55 12.57
C LYS A 58 6.02 -11.32 13.33
N TYR A 59 5.82 -10.10 12.82
CA TYR A 59 6.37 -8.86 13.41
C TYR A 59 5.36 -8.17 14.33
N GLN A 60 5.55 -8.25 15.65
CA GLN A 60 4.61 -7.67 16.62
C GLN A 60 4.61 -6.13 16.63
N ASN A 61 5.71 -5.51 16.21
CA ASN A 61 5.88 -4.07 16.09
C ASN A 61 5.47 -3.54 14.70
N LEU A 62 4.56 -4.22 14.00
CA LEU A 62 4.05 -3.83 12.69
C LEU A 62 2.52 -3.70 12.72
N SER A 63 2.02 -2.65 12.09
CA SER A 63 0.60 -2.49 11.75
C SER A 63 0.49 -2.22 10.26
N ILE A 64 -0.51 -2.83 9.63
CA ILE A 64 -0.72 -2.79 8.18
C ILE A 64 -2.12 -2.28 7.87
N CYS A 65 -2.21 -1.24 7.05
CA CYS A 65 -3.45 -0.88 6.37
C CYS A 65 -3.33 -1.29 4.91
N VAL A 66 -4.39 -1.89 4.36
CA VAL A 66 -4.40 -2.33 2.96
C VAL A 66 -5.29 -1.40 2.13
N ILE A 67 -4.84 -0.98 0.94
CA ILE A 67 -5.69 -0.30 -0.05
C ILE A 67 -5.84 -1.20 -1.27
N LEU A 68 -7.06 -1.45 -1.72
CA LEU A 68 -7.31 -2.13 -3.00
C LEU A 68 -8.07 -1.19 -3.93
N THR A 69 -7.54 -0.94 -5.13
CA THR A 69 -8.34 -0.29 -6.18
C THR A 69 -9.49 -1.22 -6.60
N GLU A 70 -10.56 -0.67 -7.17
CA GLU A 70 -11.67 -1.48 -7.70
C GLU A 70 -11.21 -2.65 -8.60
N ALA A 71 -10.26 -2.42 -9.51
CA ALA A 71 -9.72 -3.46 -10.38
C ALA A 71 -8.89 -4.53 -9.64
N ALA A 72 -8.28 -4.19 -8.50
CA ALA A 72 -7.52 -5.14 -7.69
C ALA A 72 -8.46 -6.08 -6.92
N ARG A 73 -9.56 -5.54 -6.39
CA ARG A 73 -10.60 -6.29 -5.68
C ARG A 73 -11.14 -7.46 -6.50
N GLN A 74 -11.21 -7.31 -7.82
CA GLN A 74 -11.70 -8.36 -8.73
C GLN A 74 -10.85 -9.65 -8.68
N PHE A 75 -9.58 -9.58 -8.27
CA PHE A 75 -8.71 -10.76 -8.13
C PHE A 75 -8.84 -11.49 -6.78
N LEU A 76 -9.67 -10.97 -5.86
CA LEU A 76 -9.84 -11.45 -4.49
C LEU A 76 -11.32 -11.59 -4.11
N GLN A 77 -12.08 -12.40 -4.86
CA GLN A 77 -13.51 -12.64 -4.63
C GLN A 77 -13.83 -14.07 -4.17
N GLY A 78 -12.82 -14.84 -3.73
CA GLY A 78 -13.02 -16.21 -3.28
C GLY A 78 -13.09 -17.23 -4.42
N GLN A 79 -12.47 -16.92 -5.57
CA GLN A 79 -12.53 -17.77 -6.75
C GLN A 79 -11.68 -19.05 -6.61
N SER A 80 -10.66 -19.04 -5.76
CA SER A 80 -9.80 -20.20 -5.49
C SER A 80 -9.04 -20.01 -4.17
N ALA A 81 -8.28 -21.03 -3.73
CA ALA A 81 -7.42 -20.93 -2.56
C ALA A 81 -6.36 -19.81 -2.69
N GLU A 82 -5.86 -19.54 -3.90
CA GLU A 82 -4.94 -18.43 -4.16
C GLU A 82 -5.64 -17.08 -4.36
N GLN A 83 -6.97 -17.07 -4.52
CA GLN A 83 -7.79 -15.89 -4.75
C GLN A 83 -8.88 -15.79 -3.68
N PRO A 84 -8.51 -15.65 -2.40
CA PRO A 84 -9.48 -15.62 -1.31
C PRO A 84 -10.34 -14.34 -1.39
N HIS A 85 -11.48 -14.33 -0.69
CA HIS A 85 -12.30 -13.13 -0.59
C HIS A 85 -11.56 -12.03 0.19
N VAL A 86 -11.76 -10.75 -0.17
CA VAL A 86 -11.14 -9.59 0.50
C VAL A 86 -11.34 -9.61 2.02
N ASP A 87 -12.48 -10.11 2.49
CA ASP A 87 -12.78 -10.18 3.93
C ASP A 87 -11.80 -11.05 4.72
N THR A 88 -11.14 -12.00 4.06
CA THR A 88 -10.13 -12.85 4.72
C THR A 88 -8.89 -12.06 5.13
N LEU A 89 -8.65 -10.91 4.51
CA LEU A 89 -7.48 -10.08 4.81
C LEU A 89 -7.58 -9.41 6.19
N TYR A 90 -8.79 -9.10 6.67
CA TYR A 90 -9.00 -8.54 8.03
C TYR A 90 -8.57 -9.49 9.14
N HIS A 91 -8.58 -10.79 8.86
CA HIS A 91 -8.22 -11.81 9.85
C HIS A 91 -6.72 -12.09 9.86
N GLN A 92 -5.93 -11.47 8.99
CA GLN A 92 -4.47 -11.56 9.03
C GLN A 92 -3.94 -10.77 10.23
N ALA A 93 -2.97 -11.34 10.94
CA ALA A 93 -2.29 -10.63 12.01
C ALA A 93 -1.65 -9.34 11.47
N ASN A 94 -1.60 -8.31 12.33
CA ASN A 94 -1.11 -6.96 12.02
C ASN A 94 -1.97 -6.14 11.05
N VAL A 95 -3.00 -6.69 10.39
CA VAL A 95 -3.90 -5.89 9.55
C VAL A 95 -4.88 -5.11 10.44
N LEU A 96 -4.77 -3.78 10.40
CA LEU A 96 -5.67 -2.86 11.09
C LEU A 96 -6.93 -2.54 10.27
N GLY A 97 -6.81 -2.54 8.94
CA GLY A 97 -7.91 -2.22 8.05
C GLY A 97 -7.58 -2.54 6.60
N VAL A 98 -8.62 -2.79 5.82
CA VAL A 98 -8.58 -2.86 4.36
C VAL A 98 -9.51 -1.77 3.87
N PHE A 99 -9.10 -0.98 2.89
CA PHE A 99 -9.83 0.18 2.41
C PHE A 99 -9.97 0.10 0.89
N LEU A 100 -11.18 0.35 0.40
CA LEU A 100 -11.52 0.54 -1.00
C LEU A 100 -11.89 2.01 -1.23
N ASP A 101 -12.26 2.34 -2.46
CA ASP A 101 -12.66 3.70 -2.84
C ASP A 101 -13.94 4.14 -2.11
N GLU A 102 -14.84 3.20 -1.81
CA GLU A 102 -16.08 3.49 -1.09
C GLU A 102 -15.84 3.94 0.36
N GLU A 103 -14.78 3.46 1.02
CA GLU A 103 -14.47 3.81 2.41
C GLU A 103 -14.14 5.30 2.61
N GLU A 104 -13.69 5.99 1.57
CA GLU A 104 -13.39 7.42 1.62
C GLU A 104 -14.65 8.26 1.89
N TRP A 105 -15.82 7.77 1.46
CA TRP A 105 -17.07 8.54 1.44
C TRP A 105 -18.22 7.91 2.24
N ILE A 106 -17.96 6.85 3.03
CA ILE A 106 -18.96 6.22 3.92
C ILE A 106 -19.64 7.27 4.81
N HIS A 107 -18.84 8.19 5.35
CA HIS A 107 -19.33 9.29 6.16
C HIS A 107 -19.28 10.58 5.33
N PRO A 108 -20.42 11.24 5.08
CA PRO A 108 -20.42 12.54 4.41
C PRO A 108 -19.50 13.51 5.15
N TRP A 109 -18.49 14.02 4.44
CA TRP A 109 -17.49 14.87 5.05
C TRP A 109 -18.10 16.16 5.60
N LYS A 110 -17.70 16.51 6.82
CA LYS A 110 -18.02 17.80 7.46
C LYS A 110 -16.74 18.57 7.73
N ARG A 111 -16.82 19.91 7.64
CA ARG A 111 -15.70 20.80 7.98
C ARG A 111 -15.14 20.45 9.36
N GLY A 112 -13.81 20.30 9.43
CA GLY A 112 -13.10 19.92 10.65
C GLY A 112 -12.89 18.42 10.83
N GLN A 113 -13.49 17.57 9.98
CA GLN A 113 -13.21 16.12 9.98
C GLN A 113 -12.04 15.79 9.06
N GLY A 114 -11.29 14.75 9.42
CA GLY A 114 -10.24 14.17 8.58
C GLY A 114 -10.81 13.58 7.29
N ILE A 115 -9.97 13.48 6.26
CA ILE A 115 -10.28 12.82 5.00
C ILE A 115 -9.43 11.57 4.92
N LEU A 116 -10.01 10.42 4.53
CA LEU A 116 -9.35 9.12 4.67
C LEU A 116 -7.96 9.06 4.02
N HIS A 117 -7.80 9.51 2.77
CA HIS A 117 -6.48 9.50 2.11
C HIS A 117 -5.45 10.38 2.83
N ILE A 118 -5.88 11.47 3.46
CA ILE A 118 -5.02 12.35 4.28
C ILE A 118 -4.59 11.63 5.56
N GLU A 119 -5.52 10.95 6.22
CA GLU A 119 -5.23 10.19 7.43
C GLU A 119 -4.31 8.98 7.13
N LEU A 120 -4.53 8.27 6.03
CA LEU A 120 -3.68 7.15 5.63
C LEU A 120 -2.25 7.61 5.31
N ARG A 121 -2.05 8.75 4.62
CA ARG A 121 -0.70 9.26 4.34
C ARG A 121 0.01 9.80 5.58
N ARG A 122 -0.73 10.38 6.54
CA ARG A 122 -0.19 10.78 7.85
C ARG A 122 0.26 9.56 8.65
N TRP A 123 -0.60 8.54 8.69
CA TRP A 123 -0.37 7.31 9.45
C TRP A 123 0.82 6.49 8.93
N ALA A 124 0.96 6.34 7.62
CA ALA A 124 1.96 5.47 7.00
C ALA A 124 3.39 5.98 7.22
N HIS A 125 4.32 5.09 7.60
CA HIS A 125 5.76 5.34 7.52
C HIS A 125 6.31 5.02 6.12
N VAL A 126 5.70 4.06 5.43
CA VAL A 126 6.02 3.67 4.06
C VAL A 126 4.74 3.23 3.33
N LEU A 127 4.64 3.56 2.04
CA LEU A 127 3.62 3.00 1.14
C LEU A 127 4.29 2.00 0.20
N VAL A 128 3.71 0.82 0.07
CA VAL A 128 4.13 -0.20 -0.90
C VAL A 128 2.99 -0.48 -1.86
N ILE A 129 3.17 -0.26 -3.16
CA ILE A 129 2.19 -0.60 -4.20
C ILE A 129 2.65 -1.87 -4.92
N ALA A 130 2.08 -3.01 -4.55
CA ALA A 130 2.49 -4.32 -5.03
C ALA A 130 1.26 -5.23 -5.23
N PRO A 131 0.71 -5.33 -6.45
CA PRO A 131 1.24 -4.81 -7.72
C PRO A 131 0.89 -3.36 -8.05
N LEU A 132 1.79 -2.71 -8.79
CA LEU A 132 1.53 -1.50 -9.58
C LEU A 132 1.20 -1.87 -11.03
N SER A 133 -0.07 -1.69 -11.43
CA SER A 133 -0.56 -1.88 -12.79
C SER A 133 -0.12 -0.72 -13.69
N ALA A 134 -0.05 -0.95 -15.00
CA ALA A 134 0.25 0.11 -15.97
C ALA A 134 -0.76 1.28 -15.88
N ASN A 135 -2.03 0.99 -15.61
CA ASN A 135 -3.07 2.02 -15.48
C ASN A 135 -2.83 2.91 -14.26
N THR A 136 -2.60 2.32 -13.08
CA THR A 136 -2.28 3.10 -11.88
C THR A 136 -0.96 3.84 -12.02
N MET A 137 0.05 3.26 -12.67
CA MET A 137 1.31 3.94 -12.98
C MET A 137 1.09 5.15 -13.90
N ALA A 138 0.24 5.03 -14.92
CA ALA A 138 -0.12 6.14 -15.78
C ALA A 138 -0.87 7.25 -15.02
N LYS A 139 -1.76 6.88 -14.10
CA LYS A 139 -2.44 7.85 -13.22
C LYS A 139 -1.46 8.59 -12.32
N ILE A 140 -0.55 7.87 -11.67
CA ILE A 140 0.46 8.42 -10.77
C ILE A 140 1.38 9.40 -11.51
N THR A 141 1.98 8.95 -12.61
CA THR A 141 2.89 9.79 -13.43
C THR A 141 2.18 10.96 -14.11
N GLY A 142 0.88 10.83 -14.39
CA GLY A 142 0.04 11.92 -14.90
C GLY A 142 -0.54 12.85 -13.83
N GLY A 143 -0.31 12.59 -12.54
CA GLY A 143 -0.80 13.42 -11.44
C GLY A 143 -2.30 13.29 -11.14
N PHE A 144 -2.94 12.21 -11.58
CA PHE A 144 -4.35 11.93 -11.27
C PHE A 144 -4.54 11.53 -9.80
N SER A 145 -5.69 11.91 -9.24
CA SER A 145 -6.13 11.58 -7.87
C SER A 145 -7.64 11.31 -7.87
N ASP A 146 -8.03 10.24 -8.56
CA ASP A 146 -9.43 9.92 -8.87
C ASP A 146 -9.97 8.71 -8.11
N ASN A 147 -9.15 8.13 -7.23
CA ASN A 147 -9.50 7.02 -6.36
C ASN A 147 -8.65 7.07 -5.08
N LEU A 148 -8.98 6.25 -4.07
CA LEU A 148 -8.34 6.34 -2.75
C LEU A 148 -6.80 6.21 -2.85
N LEU A 149 -6.32 5.21 -3.60
CA LEU A 149 -4.88 4.97 -3.77
C LEU A 149 -4.17 6.17 -4.42
N THR A 150 -4.69 6.68 -5.53
CA THR A 150 -4.05 7.78 -6.27
C THR A 150 -4.14 9.10 -5.51
N SER A 151 -5.21 9.32 -4.74
CA SER A 151 -5.31 10.44 -3.80
C SER A 151 -4.26 10.38 -2.69
N VAL A 152 -4.01 9.20 -2.10
CA VAL A 152 -2.91 9.01 -1.13
C VAL A 152 -1.56 9.34 -1.77
N VAL A 153 -1.27 8.82 -2.97
CA VAL A 153 0.00 9.06 -3.67
C VAL A 153 0.17 10.55 -4.00
N ARG A 154 -0.89 11.21 -4.50
CA ARG A 154 -0.83 12.62 -4.87
C ARG A 154 -0.65 13.55 -3.68
N ALA A 155 -1.14 13.14 -2.51
CA ALA A 155 -1.03 13.85 -1.24
C ALA A 155 0.20 13.44 -0.41
N TRP A 156 1.07 12.59 -0.94
CA TRP A 156 2.25 12.07 -0.24
C TRP A 156 3.23 13.20 0.09
N ASP A 157 3.83 13.15 1.28
CA ASP A 157 4.82 14.16 1.70
C ASP A 157 6.17 13.86 1.05
N THR A 158 6.52 14.65 0.03
CA THR A 158 7.76 14.54 -0.71
C THR A 158 8.85 15.47 -0.18
N THR A 159 8.62 16.26 0.87
CA THR A 159 9.64 17.15 1.44
C THR A 159 9.97 16.81 2.89
N GLY A 160 9.05 16.16 3.60
CA GLY A 160 9.12 15.95 5.05
C GLY A 160 8.73 17.19 5.85
N GLU A 161 8.36 18.29 5.19
CA GLU A 161 8.05 19.57 5.82
C GLU A 161 6.58 19.68 6.24
N LEU A 162 5.68 18.93 5.61
CA LEU A 162 4.25 18.99 5.92
C LEU A 162 3.99 18.54 7.37
N GLU A 163 4.72 17.54 7.83
CA GLU A 163 4.62 17.07 9.21
C GLU A 163 5.22 18.06 10.23
N LEU A 164 6.25 18.82 9.83
CA LEU A 164 6.86 19.86 10.67
C LEU A 164 5.96 21.09 10.82
N ALA A 165 5.25 21.48 9.75
CA ALA A 165 4.30 22.58 9.80
C ALA A 165 3.09 22.27 10.69
N GLU A 166 2.63 21.02 10.70
CA GLU A 166 1.54 20.56 11.57
C GLU A 166 1.93 20.60 13.07
N GLN A 167 3.21 20.40 13.41
CA GLN A 167 3.72 20.47 14.79
C GLN A 167 3.74 21.89 15.39
N ASN A 168 3.82 22.95 14.55
CA ASN A 168 4.04 24.32 15.00
C ASN A 168 2.76 25.17 15.14
N GLY A 169 1.56 24.62 14.87
CA GLY A 169 0.29 25.33 15.09
C GLY A 169 -0.84 24.39 15.48
N GLU A 170 -1.28 24.45 16.76
CA GLU A 170 -2.46 23.78 17.37
C GLU A 170 -2.93 22.46 16.71
N GLY A 171 -1.98 21.61 16.33
CA GLY A 171 -2.18 20.47 15.46
C GLY A 171 -1.41 19.25 15.99
N VAL A 172 -2.19 18.28 16.46
CA VAL A 172 -1.91 16.84 16.55
C VAL A 172 -0.44 16.41 16.30
N ASN A 173 0.22 15.97 17.37
CA ASN A 173 1.56 15.37 17.38
C ASN A 173 1.56 14.01 16.65
N ILE A 174 1.83 14.01 15.33
CA ILE A 174 2.16 12.79 14.57
C ILE A 174 3.66 12.83 14.32
N ALA A 175 4.44 12.52 15.35
CA ALA A 175 5.89 12.45 15.25
C ALA A 175 6.28 11.26 14.36
N THR A 176 6.72 11.51 13.13
CA THR A 176 7.64 10.56 12.50
C THR A 176 8.90 10.51 13.36
N ARG A 177 9.18 9.35 13.96
CA ARG A 177 10.31 9.12 14.90
C ARG A 177 11.71 9.37 14.28
N SER A 178 11.79 9.81 13.02
CA SER A 178 12.97 9.63 12.18
C SER A 178 13.48 10.91 11.51
N GLY A 179 12.67 11.96 11.33
CA GLY A 179 13.09 13.11 10.50
C GLY A 179 13.48 12.72 9.06
N ARG A 180 13.12 11.50 8.63
CA ARG A 180 13.42 10.94 7.31
C ARG A 180 12.17 11.05 6.44
N LYS A 181 12.38 11.51 5.21
CA LYS A 181 11.38 11.60 4.16
C LYS A 181 10.71 10.24 3.89
N LYS A 182 9.38 10.23 3.86
CA LYS A 182 8.57 9.03 3.62
C LYS A 182 8.71 8.54 2.19
N ARG A 183 8.73 7.22 2.00
CA ARG A 183 9.00 6.58 0.70
C ARG A 183 7.78 5.84 0.16
N ILE A 184 7.67 5.81 -1.16
CA ILE A 184 6.76 4.93 -1.91
C ILE A 184 7.60 3.87 -2.62
N ILE A 185 7.33 2.61 -2.33
CA ILE A 185 7.94 1.47 -2.99
C ILE A 185 6.89 0.90 -3.95
N VAL A 186 7.27 0.62 -5.20
CA VAL A 186 6.34 0.06 -6.19
C VAL A 186 6.90 -1.19 -6.82
N ALA A 187 6.04 -2.18 -7.06
CA ALA A 187 6.38 -3.39 -7.80
C ALA A 187 5.49 -3.47 -9.05
N PRO A 188 5.96 -2.95 -10.21
CA PRO A 188 5.21 -3.02 -11.45
C PRO A 188 4.88 -4.46 -11.84
N ALA A 189 3.67 -4.69 -12.34
CA ALA A 189 3.22 -6.02 -12.76
C ALA A 189 2.21 -5.93 -13.90
N MET A 190 2.61 -6.34 -15.09
CA MET A 190 1.79 -6.24 -16.30
C MET A 190 2.23 -7.26 -17.36
N ASN A 191 1.44 -7.41 -18.42
CA ASN A 191 1.85 -8.23 -19.55
C ASN A 191 3.11 -7.65 -20.23
N THR A 192 3.95 -8.52 -20.80
CA THR A 192 5.18 -8.18 -21.56
C THR A 192 4.97 -7.07 -22.60
N ALA A 193 3.88 -7.10 -23.37
CA ALA A 193 3.58 -6.07 -24.35
C ALA A 193 3.33 -4.70 -23.71
N MET A 194 2.70 -4.67 -22.53
CA MET A 194 2.50 -3.44 -21.76
C MET A 194 3.83 -2.96 -21.17
N TRP A 195 4.68 -3.86 -20.68
CA TRP A 195 5.98 -3.52 -20.12
C TRP A 195 6.92 -2.91 -21.16
N ARG A 196 6.98 -3.52 -22.34
CA ARG A 196 7.78 -3.03 -23.48
C ARG A 196 7.18 -1.80 -24.18
N HIS A 197 5.99 -1.36 -23.77
CA HIS A 197 5.33 -0.22 -24.39
C HIS A 197 6.13 1.08 -24.15
N PRO A 198 6.30 1.97 -25.15
CA PRO A 198 7.07 3.21 -24.99
C PRO A 198 6.55 4.13 -23.87
N ILE A 199 5.22 4.14 -23.62
CA ILE A 199 4.62 4.88 -22.51
C ILE A 199 5.12 4.34 -21.17
N THR A 200 5.13 3.01 -20.98
CA THR A 200 5.65 2.38 -19.78
C THR A 200 7.12 2.73 -19.56
N LYS A 201 7.94 2.66 -20.62
CA LYS A 201 9.35 3.07 -20.53
C LYS A 201 9.51 4.51 -20.02
N ARG A 202 8.74 5.45 -20.55
CA ARG A 202 8.78 6.86 -20.12
C ARG A 202 8.31 7.02 -18.68
N GLN A 203 7.25 6.31 -18.28
CA GLN A 203 6.70 6.38 -16.94
C GLN A 203 7.66 5.80 -15.89
N ILE A 204 8.33 4.69 -16.21
CA ILE A 204 9.36 4.11 -15.35
C ILE A 204 10.55 5.08 -15.20
N ALA A 205 10.99 5.73 -16.29
CA ALA A 205 12.03 6.75 -16.21
C ALA A 205 11.64 7.90 -15.26
N VAL A 206 10.40 8.38 -15.29
CA VAL A 206 9.92 9.37 -14.30
C VAL A 206 10.04 8.83 -12.86
N LEU A 207 9.60 7.59 -12.61
CA LEU A 207 9.63 7.01 -11.26
C LEU A 207 11.05 6.74 -10.74
N GLU A 208 11.99 6.39 -11.61
CA GLU A 208 13.37 6.02 -11.23
C GLU A 208 14.37 7.15 -11.33
N GLU A 209 14.26 8.02 -12.33
CA GLU A 209 15.25 9.06 -12.62
C GLU A 209 14.83 10.42 -12.03
N GLU A 210 13.54 10.79 -12.15
CA GLU A 210 13.05 12.08 -11.63
C GLU A 210 12.62 11.99 -10.16
N TRP A 211 11.93 10.91 -9.79
CA TRP A 211 11.39 10.74 -8.43
C TRP A 211 12.13 9.69 -7.61
N GLY A 212 13.07 8.97 -8.22
CA GLY A 212 13.75 7.84 -7.62
C GLY A 212 14.72 8.25 -6.53
N ILE A 213 14.81 7.41 -5.51
CA ILE A 213 15.82 7.53 -4.46
C ILE A 213 17.17 7.12 -5.08
N GLY A 214 18.13 8.04 -5.15
CA GLY A 214 19.49 7.74 -5.57
C GLY A 214 20.26 6.84 -4.59
N ASP A 215 21.53 6.58 -4.90
CA ASP A 215 22.36 5.63 -4.15
C ASP A 215 22.90 6.18 -2.81
N ASP A 216 22.95 7.50 -2.64
CA ASP A 216 23.51 8.15 -1.45
C ASP A 216 22.42 8.59 -0.46
N GLU A 217 22.28 7.92 0.68
CA GLU A 217 21.23 8.21 1.67
C GLU A 217 21.20 9.67 2.18
N ASN A 218 22.28 10.43 1.98
CA ASN A 218 22.42 11.81 2.44
C ASN A 218 22.12 12.91 1.40
N GLU A 219 22.00 12.56 0.10
CA GLU A 219 21.73 13.52 -1.00
C GLU A 219 20.50 13.12 -1.85
N CYS A 220 19.67 12.19 -1.37
CA CYS A 220 18.53 11.69 -2.14
C CYS A 220 17.24 12.48 -1.92
N ASP A 221 17.00 13.46 -2.80
CA ASP A 221 15.71 14.16 -2.94
C ASP A 221 14.58 13.29 -3.53
N GLY A 222 14.83 12.02 -3.84
CA GLY A 222 13.82 11.08 -4.31
C GLY A 222 12.86 10.58 -3.23
N TRP A 223 11.72 10.05 -3.66
CA TRP A 223 10.69 9.47 -2.79
C TRP A 223 10.10 8.17 -3.35
N PHE A 224 10.49 7.74 -4.55
CA PHE A 224 10.11 6.47 -5.16
C PHE A 224 11.24 5.43 -5.15
N GLU A 225 10.87 4.17 -4.96
CA GLU A 225 11.72 2.99 -5.17
C GLU A 225 10.99 2.00 -6.07
N VAL A 226 11.55 1.74 -7.26
CA VAL A 226 10.95 0.82 -8.23
C VAL A 226 11.58 -0.56 -8.12
N LEU A 227 10.78 -1.53 -7.67
CA LEU A 227 11.14 -2.94 -7.69
C LEU A 227 10.85 -3.52 -9.06
N ARG A 228 11.83 -3.44 -9.96
CA ARG A 228 11.67 -3.87 -11.35
C ARG A 228 11.12 -5.30 -11.48
N PRO A 229 10.26 -5.55 -12.48
CA PRO A 229 9.76 -6.87 -12.84
C PRO A 229 10.85 -7.94 -13.01
N GLN A 230 10.44 -9.20 -12.94
CA GLN A 230 11.26 -10.36 -13.22
C GLN A 230 10.89 -10.99 -14.55
N GLU A 231 11.89 -11.58 -15.20
CA GLU A 231 11.66 -12.50 -16.30
C GLU A 231 11.09 -13.82 -15.76
N LYS A 232 9.97 -14.28 -16.34
CA LYS A 232 9.38 -15.59 -16.08
C LYS A 232 8.94 -16.22 -17.38
N GLU A 233 9.09 -17.53 -17.48
CA GLU A 233 8.48 -18.30 -18.56
C GLU A 233 6.95 -18.20 -18.47
N LEU A 234 6.33 -17.78 -19.57
CA LEU A 234 4.88 -17.67 -19.72
C LEU A 234 4.32 -19.04 -20.11
N ALA A 235 3.01 -19.23 -19.88
CA ALA A 235 2.31 -20.47 -20.22
C ALA A 235 2.36 -20.83 -21.73
N CYS A 236 2.73 -19.88 -22.60
CA CYS A 236 2.94 -20.09 -24.04
C CYS A 236 4.37 -20.51 -24.42
N GLY A 237 5.31 -20.58 -23.46
CA GLY A 237 6.72 -20.87 -23.71
C GLY A 237 7.61 -19.65 -23.97
N ASP A 238 7.04 -18.44 -24.05
CA ASP A 238 7.81 -17.20 -24.18
C ASP A 238 8.33 -16.70 -22.83
N VAL A 239 9.50 -16.05 -22.79
CA VAL A 239 9.98 -15.34 -21.60
C VAL A 239 9.30 -13.97 -21.52
N GLY A 240 8.48 -13.78 -20.48
CA GLY A 240 7.84 -12.51 -20.18
C GLY A 240 8.58 -11.72 -19.13
N ASP A 241 8.90 -10.46 -19.42
CA ASP A 241 9.68 -9.54 -18.58
C ASP A 241 8.81 -8.59 -17.73
N GLY A 242 7.49 -8.75 -17.74
CA GLY A 242 6.54 -7.91 -17.02
C GLY A 242 6.03 -8.47 -15.68
N ALA A 243 6.53 -9.64 -15.24
CA ALA A 243 6.04 -10.29 -14.03
C ALA A 243 6.48 -9.52 -12.78
N MET A 244 5.57 -9.33 -11.81
CA MET A 244 5.90 -8.68 -10.54
C MET A 244 7.16 -9.31 -9.90
N LYS A 245 8.01 -8.47 -9.30
CA LYS A 245 9.07 -8.92 -8.39
C LYS A 245 8.52 -9.97 -7.42
N ASP A 246 9.28 -11.05 -7.16
CA ASP A 246 8.82 -12.10 -6.26
C ASP A 246 8.38 -11.52 -4.92
N TRP A 247 7.21 -11.92 -4.45
CA TRP A 247 6.60 -11.35 -3.25
C TRP A 247 7.48 -11.52 -2.01
N ARG A 248 8.36 -12.54 -1.97
CA ARG A 248 9.32 -12.74 -0.88
C ARG A 248 10.38 -11.64 -0.86
N GLN A 249 10.86 -11.23 -2.04
CA GLN A 249 11.81 -10.13 -2.16
C GLN A 249 11.16 -8.78 -1.82
N ILE A 250 9.87 -8.61 -2.13
CA ILE A 250 9.11 -7.44 -1.68
C ILE A 250 9.06 -7.40 -0.15
N VAL A 251 8.79 -8.54 0.51
CA VAL A 251 8.83 -8.66 1.97
C VAL A 251 10.22 -8.33 2.52
N GLU A 252 11.30 -8.85 1.94
CA GLU A 252 12.68 -8.52 2.34
C GLU A 252 12.97 -7.01 2.25
N VAL A 253 12.49 -6.35 1.19
CA VAL A 253 12.62 -4.88 1.05
C VAL A 253 11.83 -4.17 2.15
N ILE A 254 10.59 -4.59 2.44
CA ILE A 254 9.78 -4.02 3.54
C ILE A 254 10.49 -4.18 4.88
N GLU A 255 10.98 -5.38 5.18
CA GLU A 255 11.72 -5.70 6.40
C GLU A 255 12.95 -4.80 6.55
N LYS A 256 13.73 -4.62 5.47
CA LYS A 256 14.91 -3.74 5.47
C LYS A 256 14.55 -2.27 5.69
N ARG A 257 13.54 -1.76 4.98
CA ARG A 257 13.17 -0.32 5.00
C ARG A 257 12.48 0.10 6.29
N LEU A 258 11.74 -0.81 6.91
CA LEU A 258 11.13 -0.58 8.22
C LEU A 258 12.00 -1.03 9.39
N HIS A 259 13.20 -1.56 9.15
CA HIS A 259 14.09 -2.11 10.18
C HIS A 259 13.39 -3.13 11.08
N LEU A 260 12.62 -4.04 10.49
CA LEU A 260 11.84 -5.02 11.23
C LEU A 260 12.73 -6.14 11.76
N GLU A 261 12.83 -6.25 13.08
CA GLU A 261 13.54 -7.33 13.76
C GLU A 261 12.55 -8.35 14.34
N CYS A 262 12.78 -9.65 14.09
CA CYS A 262 12.03 -10.67 14.81
C CYS A 262 12.53 -10.71 16.26
N LEU A 263 11.66 -10.33 17.19
CA LEU A 263 11.86 -10.55 18.63
C LEU A 263 11.93 -12.07 18.87
N GLY A 264 13.14 -12.64 18.90
CA GLY A 264 13.34 -14.08 19.13
C GLY A 264 14.63 -14.72 18.60
N LYS A 265 15.50 -14.02 17.86
CA LYS A 265 16.86 -14.52 17.60
C LYS A 265 17.80 -14.09 18.72
N GLU A 266 17.81 -14.83 19.84
CA GLU A 266 18.99 -14.85 20.69
C GLU A 266 20.20 -15.20 19.81
N ARG A 267 21.20 -14.32 19.78
CA ARG A 267 22.50 -14.62 19.17
C ARG A 267 23.04 -15.87 19.84
N ARG A 268 22.97 -17.01 19.16
CA ARG A 268 23.83 -18.15 19.48
C ARG A 268 25.26 -17.76 19.12
N GLU A 269 25.90 -16.97 19.98
CA GLU A 269 27.34 -16.86 20.02
C GLU A 269 27.87 -18.25 20.40
N SER A 270 28.31 -19.00 19.39
CA SER A 270 29.10 -20.20 19.60
C SER A 270 30.46 -19.79 20.12
N LYS A 271 30.57 -19.63 21.45
CA LYS A 271 31.84 -19.85 22.14
C LYS A 271 32.09 -21.36 22.13
N HIS A 272 32.85 -21.84 21.16
CA HIS A 272 33.63 -23.05 21.34
C HIS A 272 35.05 -22.62 21.70
N LEU A 273 35.35 -22.81 22.99
CA LEU A 273 36.68 -23.07 23.52
C LEU A 273 37.25 -24.34 22.88
#